data_AF-H9FCZ3-F1
#
_entry.id   AF-H9FCZ3-F1
#
_cell.length_a   1.000
_cell.length_b   1.000
_cell.length_c   1.000
_cell.angle_alpha   90.00
_cell.angle_beta   90.00
_cell.angle_gamma   90.00
#
_symmetry.space_group_name_H-M   'P 1'
#
loop_
_entity.id
_entity.type
_entity.pdbx_description
1 polymer ?
#
loop_
_entity_poly.entity_id
_entity_poly.type
_entity_poly.pdbx_seq_one_letter_code
_entity_poly.pdbx_strand_id
1 'polypeptide(L)'
;GEGYADLEYAMMVSIGAVSKETPVVTIVHDCQVVDIPEELLEEHDIAVDYILTPTRVITTGCERPQPMGITWSKISREMMEKIPVLRSLRAREQQAGKDVTLQGEHQHLPEPGRQQAVPLSAGRRPPDTPGPEANSMEAARGSPAGEGAPLAADVYVGNLPRDARVSDLKRA
;
A
#
# COMPACT_ATOMS: atom_id res chain seq x y z
N GLY A 1 8.95 4.41 14.68
CA GLY A 1 9.35 3.83 13.38
C GLY A 1 8.61 4.56 12.28
N GLU A 2 8.92 4.27 11.02
CA GLU A 2 8.27 4.93 9.87
C GLU A 2 6.98 4.23 9.39
N GLY A 3 6.56 3.13 10.04
CA GLY A 3 5.34 2.39 9.72
C GLY A 3 5.40 1.49 8.47
N TYR A 4 6.61 1.21 7.94
CA TYR A 4 6.74 0.38 6.73
C TYR A 4 6.28 -1.06 6.92
N ALA A 5 6.58 -1.69 8.06
CA ALA A 5 6.18 -3.07 8.31
C ALA A 5 4.64 -3.21 8.33
N ASP A 6 3.97 -2.27 8.99
CA ASP A 6 2.50 -2.16 9.04
C ASP A 6 1.91 -2.01 7.64
N LEU A 7 2.50 -1.16 6.81
CA LEU A 7 2.10 -0.98 5.42
C LEU A 7 2.34 -2.22 4.56
N GLU A 8 3.50 -2.87 4.69
CA GLU A 8 3.84 -4.08 3.93
C GLU A 8 2.88 -5.23 4.27
N TYR A 9 2.55 -5.42 5.54
CA TYR A 9 1.54 -6.38 5.97
C TYR A 9 0.17 -6.06 5.37
N ALA A 10 -0.27 -4.80 5.46
CA ALA A 10 -1.53 -4.34 4.87
C ALA A 10 -1.58 -4.56 3.35
N MET A 11 -0.46 -4.35 2.65
CA MET A 11 -0.33 -4.65 1.23
C MET A 11 -0.46 -6.15 0.94
N MET A 12 0.16 -7.01 1.75
CA MET A 12 0.04 -8.48 1.63
C MET A 12 -1.40 -8.96 1.88
N VAL A 13 -2.11 -8.37 2.85
CA VAL A 13 -3.54 -8.63 3.08
C VAL A 13 -4.36 -8.20 1.86
N SER A 14 -4.08 -7.02 1.31
CA SER A 14 -4.84 -6.47 0.17
C SER A 14 -4.71 -7.30 -1.11
N ILE A 15 -3.60 -8.04 -1.28
CA ILE A 15 -3.41 -8.97 -2.40
C ILE A 15 -3.85 -10.41 -2.08
N GLY A 16 -4.25 -10.68 -0.84
CA GLY A 16 -4.68 -12.01 -0.38
C GLY A 16 -3.54 -12.97 -0.05
N ALA A 17 -2.31 -12.48 0.10
CA ALA A 17 -1.16 -13.29 0.50
C ALA A 17 -1.14 -13.58 2.01
N VAL A 18 -1.75 -12.69 2.80
CA VAL A 18 -1.90 -12.83 4.25
C VAL A 18 -3.40 -12.83 4.58
N SER A 19 -3.79 -13.69 5.51
CA SER A 19 -5.14 -13.77 6.07
C SER A 19 -5.08 -13.84 7.59
N LYS A 20 -6.24 -13.84 8.25
CA LYS A 20 -6.34 -13.97 9.72
C LYS A 20 -5.77 -15.29 10.27
N GLU A 21 -5.61 -16.30 9.41
CA GLU A 21 -5.01 -17.58 9.75
C GLU A 21 -3.48 -17.58 9.60
N THR A 22 -2.90 -16.52 9.03
CA THR A 22 -1.46 -16.43 8.81
C THR A 22 -0.76 -16.02 10.11
N PRO A 23 0.12 -16.86 10.68
CA PRO A 23 0.80 -16.54 11.92
C PRO A 23 1.81 -15.40 11.71
N VAL A 24 1.80 -14.43 12.62
CA VAL A 24 2.75 -13.32 12.65
C VAL A 24 3.77 -13.57 13.76
N VAL A 25 5.05 -13.64 13.38
CA VAL A 25 6.15 -13.97 14.30
C VAL A 25 7.21 -12.88 14.24
N THR A 26 7.72 -12.48 15.39
CA THR A 26 8.90 -11.60 15.49
C THR A 26 10.02 -12.25 16.27
N ILE A 27 11.25 -11.81 15.99
CA ILE A 27 12.47 -12.26 16.67
C ILE A 27 13.14 -11.04 17.26
N VAL A 28 13.33 -11.06 18.57
CA VAL A 28 13.93 -9.95 19.34
C VAL A 28 14.87 -10.49 20.39
N HIS A 29 15.73 -9.65 20.94
CA HIS A 29 16.51 -9.99 22.12
C HIS A 29 15.64 -9.92 23.38
N ASP A 30 15.97 -10.68 24.43
CA ASP A 30 15.21 -10.72 25.69
C ASP A 30 15.00 -9.33 26.32
N CYS A 31 15.96 -8.41 26.15
CA CYS A 31 15.87 -7.04 26.69
C CYS A 31 14.91 -6.12 25.92
N GLN A 32 14.40 -6.54 24.76
CA GLN A 32 13.43 -5.78 23.97
C GLN A 32 11.98 -6.15 24.31
N VAL A 33 11.78 -7.17 25.16
CA VAL A 33 10.46 -7.55 25.66
C VAL A 33 10.17 -6.73 26.91
N VAL A 34 9.37 -5.68 26.74
CA VAL A 34 8.99 -4.74 27.81
C VAL A 34 7.50 -4.43 27.71
N ASP A 35 6.89 -4.11 28.85
CA ASP A 35 5.52 -3.62 28.88
C ASP A 35 5.47 -2.19 28.34
N ILE A 36 4.54 -1.91 27.44
CA ILE A 36 4.27 -0.57 26.91
C ILE A 36 2.80 -0.20 27.14
N PRO A 37 2.49 1.09 27.35
CA PRO A 37 1.12 1.55 27.46
C PRO A 37 0.31 1.30 26.17
N GLU A 38 -0.93 0.84 26.30
CA GLU A 38 -1.78 0.50 25.15
C GLU A 38 -2.14 1.72 24.28
N GLU A 39 -2.15 2.92 24.86
CA GLU A 39 -2.44 4.18 24.16
C GLU A 39 -1.39 4.54 23.09
N LEU A 40 -0.22 3.89 23.12
CA LEU A 40 0.81 4.07 22.10
C LEU A 40 0.54 3.25 20.83
N LEU A 41 -0.40 2.31 20.89
CA LEU A 41 -0.70 1.39 19.80
C LEU A 41 -1.85 1.91 18.94
N GLU A 42 -1.62 2.02 17.64
CA GLU A 42 -2.60 2.50 16.67
C GLU A 42 -3.35 1.34 15.98
N GLU A 43 -4.47 1.65 15.34
CA GLU A 43 -5.33 0.64 14.66
C GLU A 43 -4.61 -0.10 13.51
N HIS A 44 -3.65 0.57 12.87
CA HIS A 44 -2.86 -0.03 11.80
C HIS A 44 -1.68 -0.87 12.28
N ASP A 45 -1.39 -0.88 13.58
CA ASP A 45 -0.24 -1.59 14.11
C ASP A 45 -0.50 -3.11 14.13
N ILE A 46 0.48 -3.86 13.62
CA ILE A 46 0.39 -5.32 13.59
C ILE A 46 0.63 -5.89 14.99
N ALA A 47 -0.28 -6.74 15.45
CA ALA A 47 -0.01 -7.60 16.59
C ALA A 47 0.75 -8.85 16.14
N VAL A 48 1.66 -9.36 16.97
CA VAL A 48 2.36 -10.63 16.68
C VAL A 48 1.74 -11.74 17.50
N ASP A 49 1.64 -12.95 16.97
CA ASP A 49 1.16 -14.13 17.69
C ASP A 49 2.26 -14.73 18.57
N TYR A 50 3.50 -14.67 18.08
CA TYR A 50 4.67 -15.21 18.76
C TYR A 50 5.83 -14.23 18.77
N ILE A 51 6.50 -14.15 19.92
CA ILE A 51 7.78 -13.47 20.10
C ILE A 51 8.83 -14.54 20.40
N LEU A 52 9.83 -14.65 19.53
CA LEU A 52 10.97 -15.53 19.73
C LEU A 52 12.12 -14.72 20.33
N THR A 53 12.65 -15.17 21.46
CA THR A 53 13.90 -14.68 22.04
C THR A 53 14.95 -15.79 22.06
N PRO A 54 16.24 -15.47 22.25
CA PRO A 54 17.28 -16.48 22.44
C PRO A 54 16.98 -17.50 23.54
N THR A 55 16.16 -17.15 24.54
CA THR A 55 15.91 -18.02 25.71
C THR A 55 14.53 -18.67 25.74
N ARG A 56 13.54 -18.15 25.00
CA ARG A 56 12.15 -18.65 25.08
C ARG A 56 11.30 -18.24 23.86
N VAL A 57 10.17 -18.94 23.73
CA VAL A 57 9.07 -18.58 22.84
C VAL A 57 7.92 -18.05 23.70
N ILE A 58 7.39 -16.89 23.35
CA ILE A 58 6.28 -16.25 24.05
C ILE A 58 5.08 -16.23 23.09
N THR A 59 3.96 -16.83 23.50
CA THR A 59 2.67 -16.66 22.84
C THR A 59 2.00 -15.42 23.42
N THR A 60 1.64 -14.46 22.58
CA THR A 60 1.14 -13.15 23.04
C THR A 60 -0.33 -13.19 23.44
N GLY A 61 -1.14 -14.03 22.79
CA GLY A 61 -2.59 -14.09 23.03
C GLY A 61 -3.31 -12.78 22.73
N CYS A 62 -2.78 -11.95 21.81
CA CYS A 62 -3.36 -10.65 21.51
C CYS A 62 -4.76 -10.78 20.90
N GLU A 63 -5.76 -10.16 21.52
CA GLU A 63 -7.15 -10.14 21.03
C GLU A 63 -7.44 -8.96 20.09
N ARG A 64 -6.47 -8.06 19.87
CA ARG A 64 -6.64 -6.92 18.98
C ARG A 64 -6.84 -7.39 17.54
N PRO A 65 -7.75 -6.78 16.79
CA PRO A 65 -7.92 -7.09 15.38
C PRO A 65 -6.66 -6.73 14.60
N GLN A 66 -6.27 -7.60 13.68
CA GLN A 66 -5.20 -7.32 12.73
C GLN A 66 -5.68 -6.32 11.67
N PRO A 67 -4.77 -5.51 11.08
CA PRO A 67 -5.10 -4.66 9.94
C PRO A 67 -5.69 -5.49 8.79
N MET A 68 -6.88 -5.12 8.31
CA MET A 68 -7.61 -5.85 7.26
C MET A 68 -7.32 -5.34 5.83
N GLY A 69 -6.30 -4.51 5.66
CA GLY A 69 -5.92 -3.91 4.38
C GLY A 69 -5.27 -2.56 4.56
N ILE A 70 -4.98 -1.89 3.45
CA ILE A 70 -4.31 -0.58 3.45
C ILE A 70 -5.23 0.49 4.04
N THR A 71 -4.75 1.20 5.06
CA THR A 71 -5.45 2.38 5.60
C THR A 71 -5.12 3.60 4.74
N TRP A 72 -5.86 3.79 3.63
CA TRP A 72 -5.57 4.84 2.64
C TRP A 72 -5.54 6.26 3.21
N SER A 73 -6.33 6.54 4.23
CA SER A 73 -6.35 7.84 4.92
C SER A 73 -5.04 8.19 5.64
N LYS A 74 -4.15 7.21 5.86
CA LYS A 74 -2.79 7.41 6.38
C LYS A 74 -1.72 7.49 5.28
N ILE A 75 -2.07 7.22 4.03
CA ILE A 75 -1.14 7.26 2.91
C ILE A 75 -1.05 8.67 2.37
N SER A 76 0.15 9.26 2.42
CA SER A 76 0.42 10.59 1.87
C SER A 76 0.75 10.53 0.37
N ARG A 77 0.70 11.69 -0.31
CA ARG A 77 1.16 11.80 -1.70
C ARG A 77 2.64 11.44 -1.85
N GLU A 78 3.47 11.80 -0.86
CA GLU A 78 4.89 11.46 -0.84
C GLU A 78 5.10 9.94 -0.75
N MET A 79 4.32 9.23 0.07
CA MET A 79 4.37 7.76 0.13
C MET A 79 3.98 7.13 -1.22
N MET A 80 2.97 7.68 -1.90
CA MET A 80 2.56 7.24 -3.26
C MET A 80 3.66 7.46 -4.33
N GLU A 81 4.57 8.40 -4.10
CA GLU A 81 5.74 8.62 -4.94
C GLU A 81 6.87 7.65 -4.62
N LYS A 82 7.18 7.46 -3.33
CA LYS A 82 8.24 6.58 -2.83
C LYS A 82 7.94 5.09 -3.03
N ILE A 83 6.66 4.70 -3.00
CA ILE A 83 6.22 3.29 -3.06
C ILE A 83 5.28 3.11 -4.27
N PRO A 84 5.81 2.95 -5.49
CA PRO A 84 5.01 2.98 -6.72
C PRO A 84 3.90 1.92 -6.78
N VAL A 85 4.09 0.77 -6.12
CA VAL A 85 3.10 -0.32 -6.10
C VAL A 85 1.78 0.10 -5.46
N LEU A 86 1.79 1.12 -4.58
CA LEU A 86 0.56 1.66 -4.00
C LEU A 86 -0.40 2.22 -5.06
N ARG A 87 0.08 2.69 -6.22
CA ARG A 87 -0.81 3.16 -7.31
C ARG A 87 -1.65 2.03 -7.88
N SER A 88 -1.02 0.89 -8.12
CA SER A 88 -1.69 -0.30 -8.64
C SER A 88 -2.68 -0.86 -7.61
N LEU A 89 -2.30 -0.88 -6.34
CA LEU A 89 -3.17 -1.32 -5.25
C LEU A 89 -4.36 -0.38 -5.09
N ARG A 90 -4.14 0.94 -5.09
CA ARG A 90 -5.21 1.95 -5.02
C ARG A 90 -6.23 1.77 -6.13
N ALA A 91 -5.76 1.61 -7.37
CA ALA A 91 -6.64 1.41 -8.52
C ALA A 91 -7.48 0.12 -8.41
N ARG A 92 -6.86 -0.98 -7.96
CA ARG A 92 -7.56 -2.26 -7.73
C ARG A 92 -8.63 -2.14 -6.65
N GLU A 93 -8.30 -1.49 -5.54
CA GLU A 93 -9.22 -1.33 -4.42
C GLU A 93 -10.37 -0.37 -4.75
N GLN A 94 -10.09 0.69 -5.52
CA GLN A 94 -11.11 1.60 -6.04
C GLN A 94 -12.10 0.88 -6.97
N GLN A 95 -11.60 -0.01 -7.84
CA GLN A 95 -12.46 -0.83 -8.71
C GLN A 95 -13.32 -1.82 -7.90
N ALA A 96 -12.83 -2.27 -6.74
CA ALA A 96 -13.58 -3.08 -5.79
C ALA A 96 -14.57 -2.27 -4.93
N GLY A 97 -14.68 -0.94 -5.14
CA GLY A 97 -15.59 -0.06 -4.42
C GLY A 97 -15.15 0.29 -3.00
N LYS A 98 -13.87 0.09 -2.66
CA LYS A 98 -13.31 0.51 -1.36
C LYS A 98 -13.05 2.02 -1.36
N ASP A 99 -13.11 2.61 -0.17
CA ASP A 99 -12.63 3.98 0.03
C ASP A 99 -11.09 4.00 -0.07
N VAL A 100 -10.59 4.86 -0.95
CA VAL A 100 -9.16 5.02 -1.24
C VAL A 100 -8.70 6.48 -1.12
N THR A 101 -9.42 7.28 -0.33
CA THR A 101 -9.07 8.68 -0.07
C THR A 101 -7.74 8.77 0.69
N LEU A 102 -6.80 9.56 0.16
CA LEU A 102 -5.48 9.75 0.76
C LEU A 102 -5.51 10.72 1.95
N GLN A 103 -4.45 10.69 2.73
CA GLN A 103 -4.22 11.65 3.80
C GLN A 103 -4.29 13.09 3.26
N GLY A 104 -5.16 13.90 3.87
CA GLY A 104 -5.35 15.31 3.51
C GLY A 104 -6.29 15.58 2.33
N GLU A 105 -6.78 14.57 1.60
CA GLU A 105 -7.74 14.79 0.50
C GLU A 105 -9.12 15.27 1.01
N HIS A 106 -9.52 14.91 2.24
CA HIS A 106 -10.75 15.43 2.86
C HIS A 106 -10.71 16.94 3.18
N GLN A 107 -9.53 17.56 3.26
CA GLN A 107 -9.39 18.99 3.57
C GLN A 107 -9.67 19.89 2.36
N HIS A 108 -9.89 19.30 1.18
CA HIS A 108 -10.11 20.02 -0.08
C HIS A 108 -11.47 19.65 -0.70
N LEU A 109 -12.54 19.62 0.09
CA LEU A 109 -13.88 19.77 -0.46
C LEU A 109 -14.15 21.27 -0.60
N PRO A 110 -14.35 21.81 -1.82
CA PRO A 110 -14.86 23.18 -1.96
C PRO A 110 -16.28 23.21 -1.38
N GLU A 111 -16.48 24.04 -0.36
CA GLU A 111 -17.79 24.41 0.17
C GLU A 111 -18.77 24.69 -0.99
N PRO A 112 -19.94 24.02 -1.07
CA PRO A 112 -20.92 24.32 -2.08
C PRO A 112 -21.66 25.59 -1.65
N GLY A 113 -21.15 26.77 -2.02
CA GLY A 113 -21.94 27.98 -1.84
C GLY A 113 -21.17 29.29 -1.70
N ARG A 114 -20.45 29.72 -2.73
CA ARG A 114 -20.32 31.16 -3.02
C ARG A 114 -20.49 31.40 -4.51
N GLN A 115 -21.73 31.62 -4.91
CA GLN A 115 -22.07 32.20 -6.21
C GLN A 115 -21.44 33.60 -6.27
N GLN A 116 -20.29 33.74 -6.94
CA GLN A 116 -19.86 35.04 -7.41
C GLN A 116 -20.75 35.39 -8.61
N ALA A 117 -21.67 36.33 -8.40
CA ALA A 117 -22.45 36.93 -9.46
C ALA A 117 -21.51 37.65 -10.43
N VAL A 118 -21.43 37.13 -11.66
CA VAL A 118 -20.78 37.83 -12.78
C VAL A 118 -21.78 38.88 -13.29
N PRO A 119 -21.42 40.18 -13.38
CA PRO A 119 -22.30 41.15 -14.01
C PRO A 119 -22.30 40.91 -15.53
N LEU A 120 -23.50 40.73 -16.07
CA LEU A 120 -23.78 40.74 -17.50
C LEU A 120 -23.59 42.16 -18.06
N SER A 121 -22.74 42.30 -19.09
CA SER A 121 -22.85 43.39 -20.05
C SER A 121 -22.61 42.91 -21.47
N ALA A 122 -23.50 43.38 -22.33
CA ALA A 122 -23.87 42.82 -23.61
C ALA A 122 -22.97 43.26 -24.79
N GLY A 123 -22.93 42.41 -25.83
CA GLY A 123 -23.13 42.87 -27.21
C GLY A 123 -22.03 42.58 -28.22
N ARG A 124 -22.21 41.52 -29.03
CA ARG A 124 -22.51 41.57 -30.49
C ARG A 124 -22.20 40.23 -31.17
N ARG A 125 -23.04 39.90 -32.16
CA ARG A 125 -23.09 38.67 -32.99
C ARG A 125 -22.57 38.97 -34.42
N PRO A 126 -22.54 38.00 -35.36
CA PRO A 126 -21.37 37.31 -35.96
C PRO A 126 -21.08 37.77 -37.42
N PRO A 127 -20.24 37.06 -38.21
CA PRO A 127 -20.81 36.06 -39.14
C PRO A 127 -19.95 34.82 -39.50
N ASP A 128 -20.68 33.72 -39.80
CA ASP A 128 -20.62 32.74 -40.90
C ASP A 128 -19.35 31.90 -41.30
N THR A 129 -19.60 30.59 -41.34
CA THR A 129 -18.96 29.36 -41.90
C THR A 129 -18.52 29.39 -43.40
N PRO A 130 -17.82 28.38 -44.02
CA PRO A 130 -17.76 26.91 -43.75
C PRO A 130 -16.38 26.18 -43.92
N GLY A 131 -16.34 24.85 -43.67
CA GLY A 131 -15.20 23.90 -43.74
C GLY A 131 -14.65 23.60 -45.17
N PRO A 132 -13.82 22.55 -45.44
CA PRO A 132 -14.10 21.13 -45.10
C PRO A 132 -12.89 20.16 -44.83
N GLU A 133 -13.23 18.96 -44.31
CA GLU A 133 -12.82 17.56 -44.65
C GLU A 133 -11.37 16.98 -44.70
N ALA A 134 -11.36 15.64 -44.44
CA ALA A 134 -10.38 14.56 -44.70
C ALA A 134 -9.24 14.36 -43.66
N ASN A 135 -8.81 13.16 -43.22
CA ASN A 135 -9.06 11.74 -43.53
C ASN A 135 -8.51 10.89 -42.34
N SER A 136 -9.12 9.77 -41.92
CA SER A 136 -8.69 8.34 -42.14
C SER A 136 -7.19 8.05 -41.87
N MET A 137 -6.67 7.03 -41.16
CA MET A 137 -7.03 5.60 -41.02
C MET A 137 -5.99 4.88 -40.09
N GLU A 138 -6.41 3.77 -39.43
CA GLU A 138 -5.69 2.51 -39.09
C GLU A 138 -4.28 2.48 -38.44
N ALA A 139 -4.03 1.80 -37.31
CA ALA A 139 -4.03 0.34 -36.97
C ALA A 139 -2.67 -0.38 -37.20
N ALA A 140 -2.08 -0.91 -36.12
CA ALA A 140 -1.22 -2.12 -36.04
C ALA A 140 -0.77 -2.29 -34.56
N ARG A 141 -1.31 -3.22 -33.76
CA ARG A 141 -0.98 -4.65 -33.64
C ARG A 141 0.53 -4.95 -33.60
N GLY A 142 0.99 -5.46 -32.45
CA GLY A 142 2.30 -6.08 -32.30
C GLY A 142 2.58 -6.52 -30.86
N SER A 143 2.06 -7.70 -30.46
CA SER A 143 2.55 -8.46 -29.30
C SER A 143 3.84 -9.20 -29.67
N PRO A 144 4.71 -9.48 -28.69
CA PRO A 144 5.07 -10.87 -28.38
C PRO A 144 4.84 -11.15 -26.88
N ALA A 145 4.25 -12.29 -26.49
CA ALA A 145 4.95 -13.54 -26.15
C ALA A 145 6.16 -13.27 -25.22
N GLY A 146 6.17 -13.61 -23.94
CA GLY A 146 5.72 -14.87 -23.35
C GLY A 146 6.96 -15.60 -22.84
N GLU A 147 7.60 -15.06 -21.80
CA GLU A 147 8.65 -15.74 -21.05
C GLU A 147 8.23 -15.82 -19.59
N GLY A 148 8.11 -17.05 -19.09
CA GLY A 148 7.70 -17.33 -17.72
C GLY A 148 8.69 -16.72 -16.74
N ALA A 149 8.16 -15.89 -15.85
CA ALA A 149 8.89 -15.49 -14.65
C ALA A 149 9.25 -16.75 -13.84
N PRO A 150 10.47 -16.84 -13.27
CA PRO A 150 10.83 -17.97 -12.44
C PRO A 150 9.88 -17.97 -11.24
N LEU A 151 9.23 -19.11 -11.00
CA LEU A 151 8.54 -19.40 -9.75
C LEU A 151 9.52 -19.09 -8.61
N ALA A 152 9.09 -18.28 -7.64
CA ALA A 152 9.86 -18.02 -6.44
C ALA A 152 10.24 -19.36 -5.81
N ALA A 153 11.55 -19.67 -5.82
CA ALA A 153 12.06 -20.85 -5.18
C ALA A 153 12.34 -20.48 -3.72
N ASP A 154 11.48 -20.94 -2.81
CA ASP A 154 11.76 -20.83 -1.38
C ASP A 154 12.95 -21.73 -1.06
N VAL A 155 14.07 -21.12 -0.65
CA VAL A 155 15.27 -21.83 -0.24
C VAL A 155 15.33 -21.85 1.29
N TYR A 156 15.20 -23.05 1.86
CA TYR A 156 15.40 -23.26 3.30
C TYR A 156 16.89 -23.46 3.60
N VAL A 157 17.45 -22.61 4.46
CA VAL A 157 18.81 -22.76 4.98
C VAL A 157 18.74 -23.08 6.47
N GLY A 158 18.90 -24.36 6.82
CA GLY A 158 18.97 -24.82 8.21
C GLY A 158 20.41 -24.87 8.74
N ASN A 159 20.56 -25.05 10.06
CA ASN A 159 21.84 -25.26 10.76
C ASN A 159 22.87 -24.12 10.61
N LEU A 160 22.42 -22.86 10.57
CA LEU A 160 23.34 -21.72 10.61
C LEU A 160 24.11 -21.68 11.95
N PRO A 161 25.45 -21.55 11.92
CA PRO A 161 26.25 -21.31 13.12
C PRO A 161 25.75 -20.10 13.91
N ARG A 162 25.94 -20.12 15.24
CA ARG A 162 25.51 -18.99 16.12
C ARG A 162 26.20 -17.66 15.77
N ASP A 163 27.34 -17.72 15.10
CA ASP A 163 28.15 -16.59 14.68
C ASP A 163 27.97 -16.24 13.20
N ALA A 164 27.04 -16.88 12.50
CA ALA A 164 26.75 -16.59 11.09
C ALA A 164 26.36 -15.12 10.90
N ARG A 165 27.05 -14.43 9.99
CA ARG A 165 26.74 -13.04 9.64
C ARG A 165 25.98 -13.00 8.32
N VAL A 166 25.13 -11.98 8.18
CA VAL A 166 24.40 -11.70 6.94
C VAL A 166 25.36 -11.52 5.74
N SER A 167 26.59 -11.04 5.98
CA SER A 167 27.64 -10.94 4.94
C SER A 167 28.00 -12.28 4.31
N ASP A 168 27.90 -13.37 5.07
CA ASP A 168 28.38 -14.69 4.69
C ASP A 168 27.39 -15.37 3.73
N LEU A 169 26.11 -14.99 3.81
CA LEU A 169 25.02 -15.49 2.97
C LEU A 169 24.87 -14.73 1.64
N LYS A 170 25.49 -13.56 1.50
CA LYS A 170 25.38 -12.69 0.31
C LYS A 170 26.28 -13.10 -0.86
N ARG A 171 27.09 -14.16 -0.70
CA ARG A 171 28.07 -14.62 -1.70
C ARG A 171 27.65 -15.87 -2.49
N ALA A 172 26.42 -16.34 -2.31
CA ALA A 172 25.88 -17.49 -3.04
C ALA A 172 25.25 -17.07 -4.38
#